data_AF-A0A957HJ88-F1
#
_entry.id   AF-A0A957HJ88-F1
#
_cell.length_a   1.000
_cell.length_b   1.000
_cell.length_c   1.000
_cell.angle_alpha   90.00
_cell.angle_beta   90.00
_cell.angle_gamma   90.00
#
_symmetry.space_group_name_H-M   'P 1'
#
loop_
_entity.id
_entity.type
_entity.pdbx_description
1 polymer ?
#
loop_
_entity_poly.entity_id
_entity_poly.type
_entity_poly.pdbx_seq_one_letter_code
_entity_poly.pdbx_strand_id
1 'polypeptide(L)'
;MTKKTVGYVHLEWECPSCGTRNKGIDKICRNCGAPQPEGVQFEQVAQETLIQDENLIAQAKAGPDVHCPFCGTRNPATAEQCSQCLADLSDAKARQAGQVVGAHQKHAVSDVACSFCGTMNAGTALHCINCGAALPKPERPEPEVAKPQVKRATGMSKTTRFVLFGVLGLIVIACIAVVILSSRTEEIVGEVQGVSWEYAVQVQALTPVEDQEWRDRLPDDAEIVSCRQELRRTQQNPAPGAREVCGTPYTEKHRHWRRRGGAGLCV
;
A
#
# COMPACT_ATOMS: atom_id res chain seq x y z
N MET A 1 7.35 3.57 -1.39
CA MET A 1 7.78 4.61 -0.43
C MET A 1 8.80 3.99 0.51
N THR A 2 9.86 4.70 0.84
CA THR A 2 10.87 4.23 1.80
C THR A 2 10.27 4.26 3.21
N LYS A 3 10.36 3.14 3.94
CA LYS A 3 9.89 3.04 5.32
C LYS A 3 11.07 3.27 6.27
N LYS A 4 10.85 4.05 7.32
CA LYS A 4 11.83 4.30 8.40
C LYS A 4 11.24 3.86 9.73
N THR A 5 11.99 3.05 10.47
CA THR A 5 11.59 2.64 11.82
C THR A 5 11.86 3.79 12.78
N VAL A 6 10.82 4.30 13.42
CA VAL A 6 10.93 5.37 14.44
C VAL A 6 11.27 4.80 15.82
N GLY A 7 10.81 3.59 16.12
CA GLY A 7 11.10 2.89 17.37
C GLY A 7 10.27 1.61 17.51
N TYR A 8 10.24 1.07 18.73
CA TYR A 8 9.48 -0.13 19.09
C TYR A 8 8.47 0.20 20.18
N VAL A 9 7.30 -0.43 20.14
CA VAL A 9 6.22 -0.23 21.11
C VAL A 9 5.72 -1.59 21.61
N HIS A 10 5.09 -1.61 22.79
CA HIS A 10 4.39 -2.80 23.25
C HIS A 10 3.05 -2.96 22.54
N LEU A 11 2.74 -4.20 22.17
CA LEU A 11 1.39 -4.62 21.82
C LEU A 11 0.76 -5.32 23.03
N GLU A 12 -0.54 -5.58 22.97
CA GLU A 12 -1.28 -6.39 23.93
C GLU A 12 -1.97 -7.57 23.24
N TRP A 13 -2.37 -8.57 24.02
CA TRP A 13 -3.18 -9.70 23.55
C TRP A 13 -4.24 -10.02 24.60
N GLU A 14 -5.43 -10.41 24.15
CA GLU A 14 -6.49 -10.87 25.03
C GLU A 14 -6.44 -12.40 25.17
N CYS A 15 -6.50 -12.88 26.41
CA CYS A 15 -6.45 -14.30 26.71
C CYS A 15 -7.79 -14.97 26.32
N PRO A 16 -7.80 -15.92 25.36
CA PRO A 16 -9.05 -16.56 24.95
C PRO A 16 -9.73 -17.38 26.05
N SER A 17 -8.97 -17.79 27.07
CA SER A 17 -9.50 -18.58 28.19
C SER A 17 -10.24 -17.76 29.24
N CYS A 18 -9.92 -16.46 29.40
CA CYS A 18 -10.46 -15.66 30.50
C CYS A 18 -10.69 -14.17 30.19
N GLY A 19 -10.50 -13.72 28.95
CA GLY A 19 -10.67 -12.33 28.52
C GLY A 19 -9.66 -11.34 29.10
N THR A 20 -8.66 -11.81 29.85
CA THR A 20 -7.65 -10.91 30.44
C THR A 20 -6.72 -10.38 29.36
N ARG A 21 -6.56 -9.06 29.29
CA ARG A 21 -5.54 -8.41 28.45
C ARG A 21 -4.17 -8.53 29.09
N ASN A 22 -3.18 -8.90 28.28
CA ASN A 22 -1.80 -9.14 28.69
C ASN A 22 -0.84 -8.38 27.78
N LYS A 23 0.38 -8.10 28.25
CA LYS A 23 1.39 -7.47 27.40
C LYS A 23 1.84 -8.48 26.34
N GLY A 24 2.19 -7.99 25.16
CA GLY A 24 2.62 -8.83 24.04
C GLY A 24 3.88 -9.65 24.32
N ILE A 25 4.71 -9.20 25.27
CA ILE A 25 5.90 -9.91 25.75
C ILE A 25 5.56 -11.05 26.71
N ASP A 26 4.38 -11.01 27.34
CA ASP A 26 3.96 -12.04 28.29
C ASP A 26 3.59 -13.30 27.52
N LYS A 27 4.28 -14.41 27.84
CA LYS A 27 4.03 -15.73 27.23
C LYS A 27 2.91 -16.50 27.92
N ILE A 28 2.47 -16.02 29.08
CA ILE A 28 1.50 -16.66 29.95
C ILE A 28 0.52 -15.57 30.41
N CYS A 29 -0.76 -15.92 30.46
CA CYS A 29 -1.79 -15.04 30.99
C CYS A 29 -1.53 -14.78 32.48
N ARG A 30 -1.46 -13.49 32.87
CA ARG A 30 -1.18 -13.08 34.25
C ARG A 30 -2.30 -13.44 35.23
N ASN A 31 -3.51 -13.67 34.73
CA ASN A 31 -4.67 -13.98 35.56
C ASN A 31 -4.92 -15.49 35.70
N CYS A 32 -5.05 -16.23 34.58
CA CYS A 32 -5.40 -17.65 34.62
C CYS A 32 -4.23 -18.62 34.42
N GLY A 33 -3.02 -18.14 34.13
CA GLY A 33 -1.86 -18.99 33.88
C GLY A 33 -1.87 -19.74 32.54
N ALA A 34 -2.90 -19.54 31.69
CA ALA A 34 -2.93 -20.16 30.37
C ALA A 34 -1.78 -19.65 29.49
N PRO A 35 -1.09 -20.53 28.72
CA PRO A 35 -0.07 -20.11 27.79
C PRO A 35 -0.67 -19.26 26.66
N GLN A 36 0.11 -18.35 26.11
CA GLN A 36 -0.30 -17.56 24.95
C GLN A 36 -0.46 -18.48 23.72
N PRO A 37 -1.65 -18.53 23.09
CA PRO A 37 -1.88 -19.36 21.90
C PRO A 37 -1.13 -18.85 20.66
N GLU A 38 -0.78 -19.76 19.74
CA GLU A 38 -0.08 -19.43 18.48
C GLU A 38 -0.86 -18.41 17.61
N GLY A 39 -2.19 -18.55 17.57
CA GLY A 39 -3.08 -17.73 16.73
C GLY A 39 -3.60 -16.46 17.39
N VAL A 40 -3.10 -16.06 18.56
CA VAL A 40 -3.64 -14.89 19.26
C VAL A 40 -3.42 -13.61 18.45
N GLN A 41 -4.45 -12.76 18.41
CA GLN A 41 -4.32 -11.45 17.77
C GLN A 41 -3.66 -10.47 18.74
N PHE A 42 -2.58 -9.86 18.27
CA PHE A 42 -1.95 -8.74 18.95
C PHE A 42 -2.60 -7.45 18.51
N GLU A 43 -2.93 -6.62 19.48
CA GLU A 43 -3.56 -5.33 19.29
C GLU A 43 -2.65 -4.21 19.80
N GLN A 44 -2.88 -3.00 19.29
CA GLN A 44 -2.27 -1.81 19.85
C GLN A 44 -2.78 -1.58 21.27
N VAL A 45 -1.87 -1.16 22.15
CA VAL A 45 -2.23 -0.62 23.47
C VAL A 45 -2.97 0.71 23.29
N ALA A 46 -3.73 1.12 24.31
CA ALA A 46 -4.51 2.36 24.25
C ALA A 46 -3.62 3.61 24.07
N GLN A 47 -2.44 3.61 24.68
CA GLN A 47 -1.42 4.64 24.53
C GLN A 47 -0.05 3.98 24.34
N GLU A 48 0.57 4.23 23.19
CA GLU A 48 1.87 3.67 22.81
C GLU A 48 3.00 4.59 23.29
N THR A 49 3.91 4.01 24.07
CA THR A 49 5.20 4.63 24.42
C THR A 49 6.33 3.89 23.74
N LEU A 50 7.32 4.64 23.23
CA LEU A 50 8.52 4.04 22.68
C LEU A 50 9.30 3.31 23.79
N ILE A 51 9.62 2.05 23.54
CA ILE A 51 10.45 1.22 24.41
C ILE A 51 11.85 1.84 24.46
N GLN A 52 12.35 2.08 25.67
CA GLN A 52 13.70 2.61 25.91
C GLN A 52 14.70 1.51 26.27
N ASP A 53 14.23 0.40 26.83
CA ASP A 53 15.07 -0.72 27.26
C ASP A 53 15.75 -1.41 26.07
N GLU A 54 17.09 -1.44 26.08
CA GLU A 54 17.89 -1.96 24.99
C GLU A 54 17.71 -3.48 24.78
N ASN A 55 17.44 -4.24 25.83
CA ASN A 55 17.22 -5.69 25.74
C ASN A 55 15.88 -5.98 25.06
N LEU A 56 14.84 -5.23 25.41
CA LEU A 56 13.54 -5.33 24.74
C LEU A 56 13.61 -4.89 23.27
N ILE A 57 14.41 -3.86 22.96
CA ILE A 57 14.67 -3.45 21.58
C ILE A 57 15.44 -4.55 20.83
N ALA A 58 16.46 -5.16 21.44
CA ALA A 58 17.22 -6.25 20.84
C ALA A 58 16.34 -7.49 20.59
N GLN A 59 15.48 -7.84 21.54
CA GLN A 59 14.51 -8.92 21.39
C GLN A 59 13.51 -8.62 20.26
N ALA A 60 13.02 -7.38 20.17
CA ALA A 60 12.16 -6.99 19.06
C ALA A 60 12.89 -7.14 17.73
N LYS A 61 14.14 -6.66 17.61
CA LYS A 61 14.99 -6.78 16.41
C LYS A 61 15.29 -8.23 16.01
N ALA A 62 15.45 -9.12 16.98
CA ALA A 62 15.71 -10.55 16.76
C ALA A 62 14.64 -11.20 15.87
N GLY A 63 13.40 -10.69 15.93
CA GLY A 63 12.33 -11.10 15.03
C GLY A 63 11.12 -11.68 15.77
N PRO A 64 10.12 -12.17 15.00
CA PRO A 64 8.97 -12.84 15.57
C PRO A 64 9.37 -14.15 16.26
N ASP A 65 9.00 -14.27 17.53
CA ASP A 65 9.08 -15.53 18.29
C ASP A 65 8.50 -16.73 17.54
N VAL A 66 9.01 -17.92 17.87
CA VAL A 66 8.61 -19.20 17.32
C VAL A 66 7.81 -19.99 18.34
N HIS A 67 6.83 -20.76 17.90
CA HIS A 67 6.19 -21.77 18.74
C HIS A 67 6.85 -23.11 18.52
N CYS A 68 7.20 -23.79 19.61
CA CYS A 68 7.76 -25.14 19.55
C CYS A 68 6.72 -26.08 18.91
N PRO A 69 7.04 -26.80 17.83
CA PRO A 69 6.09 -27.69 17.17
C PRO A 69 5.74 -28.92 18.03
N PHE A 70 6.57 -29.26 19.02
CA PHE A 70 6.38 -30.42 19.88
C PHE A 70 5.50 -30.13 21.10
N CYS A 71 5.74 -29.00 21.79
CA CYS A 71 5.04 -28.67 23.04
C CYS A 71 4.28 -27.34 23.02
N GLY A 72 4.27 -26.61 21.89
CA GLY A 72 3.59 -25.32 21.74
C GLY A 72 4.22 -24.13 22.45
N THR A 73 5.27 -24.35 23.28
CA THR A 73 5.92 -23.28 24.05
C THR A 73 6.49 -22.19 23.13
N ARG A 74 6.22 -20.94 23.48
CA ARG A 74 6.76 -19.76 22.80
C ARG A 74 8.22 -19.50 23.17
N ASN A 75 9.08 -19.44 22.16
CA ASN A 75 10.51 -19.20 22.29
C ASN A 75 10.96 -18.00 21.44
N PRO A 76 12.05 -17.30 21.84
CA PRO A 76 12.64 -16.25 21.02
C PRO A 76 12.98 -16.73 19.61
N ALA A 77 12.96 -15.82 18.63
CA ALA A 77 13.30 -16.13 17.23
C ALA A 77 14.70 -16.73 17.02
N THR A 78 15.61 -16.48 17.97
CA THR A 78 17.01 -16.94 17.95
C THR A 78 17.26 -18.19 18.78
N ALA A 79 16.22 -18.79 19.37
CA ALA A 79 16.39 -19.98 20.20
C ALA A 79 16.57 -21.23 19.31
N GLU A 80 17.65 -21.98 19.54
CA GLU A 80 17.91 -23.27 18.87
C GLU A 80 17.19 -24.43 19.58
N GLN A 81 16.93 -24.31 20.88
CA GLN A 81 16.27 -25.32 21.68
C GLN A 81 15.08 -24.75 22.44
N CYS A 82 14.04 -25.57 22.61
CA CYS A 82 12.86 -25.19 23.35
C CYS A 82 13.16 -25.06 24.85
N SER A 83 12.87 -23.91 25.44
CA SER A 83 13.07 -23.62 26.87
C SER A 83 12.29 -24.51 27.84
N GLN A 84 11.32 -25.30 27.36
CA GLN A 84 10.53 -26.23 28.18
C GLN A 84 10.86 -27.71 27.93
N CYS A 85 10.84 -28.17 26.68
CA CYS A 85 11.05 -29.59 26.34
C CYS A 85 12.42 -29.90 25.71
N LEU A 86 13.30 -28.90 25.56
CA LEU A 86 14.62 -29.01 24.94
C LEU A 86 14.64 -29.50 23.48
N ALA A 87 13.47 -29.65 22.86
CA ALA A 87 13.37 -30.03 21.46
C ALA A 87 14.02 -28.96 20.55
N ASP A 88 14.58 -29.42 19.43
CA ASP A 88 15.17 -28.56 18.40
C ASP A 88 14.12 -27.62 17.80
N LEU A 89 14.50 -26.35 17.63
CA LEU A 89 13.69 -25.27 17.09
C LEU A 89 14.22 -24.75 15.75
N SER A 90 15.24 -25.39 15.17
CA SER A 90 15.82 -24.99 13.89
C SER A 90 14.77 -24.87 12.77
N ASP A 91 13.77 -25.75 12.78
CA ASP A 91 12.63 -25.76 11.84
C ASP A 91 11.33 -25.18 12.44
N ALA A 92 11.39 -24.55 13.61
CA ALA A 92 10.20 -23.98 14.25
C ALA A 92 9.67 -22.79 13.45
N LYS A 93 8.35 -22.78 13.23
CA LYS A 93 7.70 -21.73 12.46
C LYS A 93 7.57 -20.45 13.29
N ALA A 94 8.06 -19.36 12.72
CA ALA A 94 7.86 -18.03 13.29
C ALA A 94 6.38 -17.61 13.22
N ARG A 95 5.92 -16.92 14.25
CA ARG A 95 4.57 -16.33 14.27
C ARG A 95 4.38 -15.32 13.14
N GLN A 96 3.13 -15.07 12.78
CA GLN A 96 2.78 -14.08 11.75
C GLN A 96 3.30 -12.68 12.11
N ALA A 97 3.89 -12.01 11.13
CA ALA A 97 4.53 -10.71 11.26
C ALA A 97 4.26 -9.83 10.03
N GLY A 98 4.49 -8.52 10.16
CA GLY A 98 4.37 -7.53 9.10
C GLY A 98 2.96 -6.97 8.89
N GLN A 99 1.96 -7.44 9.63
CA GLN A 99 0.61 -6.88 9.59
C GLN A 99 0.59 -5.52 10.32
N VAL A 100 0.05 -4.50 9.65
CA VAL A 100 -0.23 -3.19 10.27
C VAL A 100 -1.39 -3.35 11.24
N VAL A 101 -1.18 -2.95 12.49
CA VAL A 101 -2.20 -3.02 13.55
C VAL A 101 -2.97 -1.71 13.71
N GLY A 102 -2.41 -0.58 13.25
CA GLY A 102 -3.08 0.72 13.19
C GLY A 102 -2.10 1.89 13.17
N ALA A 103 -2.63 3.12 13.17
CA ALA A 103 -1.83 4.34 13.28
C ALA A 103 -1.21 4.45 14.69
N HIS A 104 -0.02 5.06 14.80
CA HIS A 104 0.69 5.22 16.07
C HIS A 104 -0.10 6.12 17.03
N GLN A 105 -0.33 5.65 18.27
CA GLN A 105 -1.19 6.30 19.26
C GLN A 105 -0.39 6.89 20.41
N LYS A 106 -0.02 8.18 20.32
CA LYS A 106 0.71 8.87 21.40
C LYS A 106 -0.18 9.65 22.38
N HIS A 107 -1.48 9.75 22.09
CA HIS A 107 -2.38 10.61 22.85
C HIS A 107 -2.70 10.01 24.21
N ALA A 108 -2.79 10.89 25.22
CA ALA A 108 -3.18 10.49 26.57
C ALA A 108 -4.61 9.94 26.55
N VAL A 109 -4.80 8.83 27.26
CA VAL A 109 -6.11 8.18 27.40
C VAL A 109 -6.68 8.51 28.77
N SER A 110 -7.96 8.86 28.81
CA SER A 110 -8.65 9.20 30.06
C SER A 110 -8.71 8.03 31.02
N ASP A 111 -8.71 8.34 32.31
CA ASP A 111 -8.88 7.36 33.38
C ASP A 111 -10.20 6.59 33.27
N VAL A 112 -10.19 5.34 33.71
CA VAL A 112 -11.31 4.40 33.65
C VAL A 112 -11.72 3.97 35.07
N ALA A 113 -13.01 4.02 35.35
CA ALA A 113 -13.59 3.51 36.59
C ALA A 113 -13.66 1.99 36.53
N CYS A 114 -13.23 1.31 37.60
CA CYS A 114 -13.37 -0.13 37.71
C CYS A 114 -14.85 -0.51 37.86
N SER A 115 -15.40 -1.30 36.94
CA SER A 115 -16.80 -1.75 36.98
C SER A 115 -17.14 -2.64 38.19
N PHE A 116 -16.14 -3.19 38.87
CA PHE A 116 -16.34 -4.07 40.03
C PHE A 116 -16.34 -3.33 41.38
N CYS A 117 -15.41 -2.38 41.58
CA CYS A 117 -15.22 -1.71 42.87
C CYS A 117 -15.28 -0.17 42.83
N GLY A 118 -15.44 0.42 41.64
CA GLY A 118 -15.55 1.87 41.46
C GLY A 118 -14.24 2.66 41.52
N THR A 119 -13.10 2.05 41.88
CA THR A 119 -11.80 2.75 41.91
C THR A 119 -11.44 3.28 40.52
N MET A 120 -11.00 4.55 40.45
CA MET A 120 -10.45 5.16 39.23
C MET A 120 -9.03 4.66 38.96
N ASN A 121 -8.77 4.26 37.72
CA ASN A 121 -7.49 3.74 37.26
C ASN A 121 -7.04 4.48 36.00
N ALA A 122 -5.74 4.50 35.73
CA ALA A 122 -5.22 5.02 34.47
C ALA A 122 -5.87 4.30 33.27
N GLY A 123 -6.19 5.03 32.20
CA GLY A 123 -6.77 4.44 30.98
C GLY A 123 -5.90 3.36 30.32
N THR A 124 -4.60 3.36 30.64
CA THR A 124 -3.61 2.36 30.18
C THR A 124 -3.51 1.14 31.09
N ALA A 125 -4.17 1.14 32.25
CA ALA A 125 -4.12 0.04 33.20
C ALA A 125 -4.88 -1.18 32.68
N LEU A 126 -4.27 -2.36 32.82
CA LEU A 126 -4.88 -3.65 32.46
C LEU A 126 -5.71 -4.24 33.61
N HIS A 127 -5.37 -3.87 34.85
CA HIS A 127 -5.99 -4.36 36.08
C HIS A 127 -6.24 -3.22 37.06
N CYS A 128 -7.29 -3.35 37.85
CA CYS A 128 -7.61 -2.39 38.90
C CYS A 128 -6.55 -2.43 40.00
N ILE A 129 -6.03 -1.26 40.37
CA ILE A 129 -5.01 -1.10 41.42
C ILE A 129 -5.49 -1.55 42.80
N ASN A 130 -6.80 -1.50 43.06
CA ASN A 130 -7.38 -1.81 44.36
C ASN A 130 -7.85 -3.27 44.48
N CYS A 131 -8.69 -3.75 43.55
CA CYS A 131 -9.28 -5.08 43.63
C CYS A 131 -8.70 -6.12 42.65
N GLY A 132 -7.78 -5.73 41.75
CA GLY A 132 -7.17 -6.62 40.77
C GLY A 132 -8.06 -7.02 39.58
N ALA A 133 -9.34 -6.60 39.54
CA ALA A 133 -10.24 -6.89 38.42
C ALA A 133 -9.68 -6.40 37.07
N ALA A 134 -9.87 -7.16 36.01
CA ALA A 134 -9.47 -6.77 34.65
C ALA A 134 -10.25 -5.52 34.21
N LEU A 135 -9.55 -4.55 33.62
CA LEU A 135 -10.14 -3.30 33.15
C LEU A 135 -10.43 -3.37 31.64
N PRO A 136 -11.57 -2.84 31.18
CA PRO A 136 -11.90 -2.80 29.77
C PRO A 136 -10.91 -1.91 29.01
N LYS A 137 -10.70 -2.22 27.74
CA LYS A 137 -9.94 -1.34 26.84
C LYS A 137 -10.78 -0.09 26.59
N PRO A 138 -10.22 1.13 26.80
CA PRO A 138 -10.93 2.36 26.47
C PRO A 138 -11.34 2.32 25.00
N GLU A 139 -12.61 2.61 24.75
CA GLU A 139 -13.19 2.58 23.41
C GLU A 139 -12.53 3.68 22.56
N ARG A 140 -12.10 3.30 21.36
CA ARG A 140 -11.38 4.20 20.46
C ARG A 140 -12.38 5.20 19.89
N PRO A 141 -12.10 6.52 19.89
CA PRO A 141 -12.79 7.42 18.97
C PRO A 141 -12.40 7.00 17.55
N GLU A 142 -13.29 6.29 16.87
CA GLU A 142 -13.09 5.88 15.48
C GLU A 142 -13.02 7.13 14.60
N PRO A 143 -11.97 7.33 13.80
CA PRO A 143 -11.94 8.44 12.86
C PRO A 143 -13.11 8.29 11.90
N GLU A 144 -13.97 9.32 11.84
CA GLU A 144 -15.09 9.42 10.92
C GLU A 144 -14.59 9.27 9.48
N VAL A 145 -14.68 8.06 8.93
CA VAL A 145 -14.37 7.83 7.52
C VAL A 145 -15.54 8.39 6.72
N ALA A 146 -15.32 9.56 6.11
CA ALA A 146 -16.28 10.17 5.19
C ALA A 146 -16.64 9.16 4.09
N LYS A 147 -17.91 8.74 4.05
CA LYS A 147 -18.42 7.79 3.06
C LYS A 147 -18.21 8.35 1.64
N PRO A 148 -17.67 7.58 0.69
CA PRO A 148 -17.53 8.05 -0.69
C PRO A 148 -18.92 8.27 -1.30
N GLN A 149 -19.21 9.50 -1.72
CA GLN A 149 -20.43 9.79 -2.45
C GLN A 149 -20.25 9.37 -3.91
N VAL A 150 -20.84 8.22 -4.26
CA VAL A 150 -20.91 7.75 -5.65
C VAL A 150 -21.89 8.65 -6.41
N LYS A 151 -21.36 9.54 -7.25
CA LYS A 151 -22.18 10.29 -8.21
C LYS A 151 -22.74 9.29 -9.24
N ARG A 152 -24.05 9.05 -9.20
CA ARG A 152 -24.74 8.23 -10.21
C ARG A 152 -24.69 8.94 -11.55
N ALA A 153 -24.20 8.27 -12.58
CA ALA A 153 -24.26 8.77 -13.95
C ALA A 153 -25.72 8.80 -14.43
N THR A 154 -26.17 9.97 -14.89
CA THR A 154 -27.50 10.17 -15.50
C THR A 154 -27.56 9.50 -16.87
N GLY A 155 -28.48 8.56 -17.04
CA GLY A 155 -28.69 7.84 -18.29
C GLY A 155 -29.19 8.74 -19.43
N MET A 156 -28.64 8.55 -20.62
CA MET A 156 -28.95 9.30 -21.83
C MET A 156 -30.39 9.02 -22.33
N SER A 157 -31.13 10.11 -22.62
CA SER A 157 -32.55 10.14 -23.02
C SER A 157 -32.86 9.27 -24.25
N LYS A 158 -34.07 8.67 -24.25
CA LYS A 158 -34.60 7.86 -25.36
C LYS A 158 -34.65 8.62 -26.69
N THR A 159 -34.83 9.93 -26.66
CA THR A 159 -34.87 10.78 -27.88
C THR A 159 -33.53 10.82 -28.62
N THR A 160 -32.40 10.82 -27.91
CA THR A 160 -31.06 10.82 -28.51
C THR A 160 -30.76 9.52 -29.26
N ARG A 161 -31.32 8.38 -28.81
CA ARG A 161 -31.14 7.08 -29.48
C ARG A 161 -31.87 7.04 -30.84
N PHE A 162 -33.07 7.57 -30.93
CA PHE A 162 -33.83 7.57 -32.19
C PHE A 162 -33.20 8.47 -33.27
N VAL A 163 -32.61 9.60 -32.88
CA VAL A 163 -31.88 10.47 -33.82
C VAL A 163 -30.64 9.77 -34.37
N LEU A 164 -29.89 9.05 -33.53
CA LEU A 164 -28.68 8.34 -33.94
C LEU A 164 -28.97 7.23 -34.97
N PHE A 165 -30.05 6.46 -34.77
CA PHE A 165 -30.45 5.40 -35.72
C PHE A 165 -30.93 5.96 -37.07
N GLY A 166 -31.59 7.12 -37.07
CA GLY A 166 -32.01 7.79 -38.31
C GLY A 166 -30.82 8.26 -39.17
N VAL A 167 -29.80 8.85 -38.54
CA VAL A 167 -28.59 9.31 -39.25
C VAL A 167 -27.78 8.13 -39.82
N LEU A 168 -27.66 7.04 -39.06
CA LEU A 168 -26.90 5.86 -39.50
C LEU A 168 -27.55 5.19 -40.74
N GLY A 169 -28.90 5.13 -40.78
CA GLY A 169 -29.63 4.58 -41.92
C GLY A 169 -29.41 5.39 -43.21
N LEU A 170 -29.32 6.72 -43.12
CA LEU A 170 -29.13 7.60 -44.28
C LEU A 170 -27.71 7.46 -44.86
N ILE A 171 -26.71 7.30 -44.00
CA ILE A 171 -25.31 7.07 -44.41
C ILE A 171 -25.18 5.75 -45.18
N VAL A 172 -25.83 4.68 -44.71
CA VAL A 172 -25.79 3.37 -45.38
C VAL A 172 -26.39 3.44 -46.79
N ILE A 173 -27.51 4.15 -46.96
CA ILE A 173 -28.15 4.33 -48.28
C ILE A 173 -27.22 5.11 -49.23
N ALA A 174 -26.55 6.16 -48.74
CA ALA A 174 -25.59 6.91 -49.53
C ALA A 174 -24.38 6.06 -49.97
N CYS A 175 -23.84 5.23 -49.07
CA CYS A 175 -22.74 4.31 -49.41
C CYS A 175 -23.15 3.31 -50.51
N ILE A 176 -24.37 2.77 -50.44
CA ILE A 176 -24.87 1.84 -51.47
C ILE A 176 -25.01 2.54 -52.83
N ALA A 177 -25.50 3.79 -52.85
CA ALA A 177 -25.64 4.56 -54.09
C ALA A 177 -24.28 4.83 -54.76
N VAL A 178 -23.25 5.17 -53.97
CA VAL A 178 -21.89 5.39 -54.48
C VAL A 178 -21.31 4.12 -55.09
N VAL A 179 -21.48 2.95 -54.46
CA VAL A 179 -21.00 1.68 -55.00
C VAL A 179 -21.67 1.36 -56.34
N ILE A 180 -22.99 1.56 -56.46
CA ILE A 180 -23.72 1.32 -57.70
C ILE A 180 -23.24 2.28 -58.80
N LEU A 181 -23.07 3.56 -58.50
CA LEU A 181 -22.62 4.56 -59.48
C LEU A 181 -21.18 4.31 -59.93
N SER A 182 -20.27 3.95 -59.02
CA SER A 182 -18.87 3.65 -59.34
C SER A 182 -18.69 2.33 -60.11
N SER A 183 -19.68 1.44 -60.11
CA SER A 183 -19.63 0.17 -60.84
C SER A 183 -19.97 0.29 -62.34
N ARG A 184 -20.40 1.48 -62.80
CA ARG A 184 -20.65 1.74 -64.22
C ARG A 184 -19.36 2.13 -64.93
N THR A 185 -18.57 1.15 -65.33
CA THR A 185 -17.41 1.37 -66.21
C THR A 185 -17.81 1.24 -67.67
N GLU A 186 -17.39 2.19 -68.51
CA GLU A 186 -17.44 2.06 -69.96
C GLU A 186 -16.07 1.58 -70.47
N GLU A 187 -16.08 0.62 -71.41
CA GLU A 187 -14.86 0.07 -71.99
C GLU A 187 -14.39 0.96 -73.15
N ILE A 188 -13.28 1.67 -72.95
CA ILE A 188 -12.66 2.51 -73.98
C ILE A 188 -11.40 1.78 -74.46
N VAL A 189 -11.43 1.31 -75.71
CA VAL A 189 -10.25 0.73 -76.38
C VAL A 189 -9.50 1.86 -77.08
N GLY A 190 -8.31 2.20 -76.58
CA GLY A 190 -7.44 3.23 -77.14
C GLY A 190 -6.12 2.64 -77.66
N GLU A 191 -5.60 3.19 -78.75
CA GLU A 191 -4.28 2.87 -79.28
C GLU A 191 -3.26 3.92 -78.79
N VAL A 192 -2.14 3.47 -78.22
CA VAL A 192 -1.10 4.36 -77.69
C VAL A 192 -0.31 4.97 -78.84
N GLN A 193 -0.58 6.24 -79.17
CA GLN A 193 0.08 6.95 -80.27
C GLN A 193 1.52 7.40 -79.97
N GLY A 194 1.93 7.39 -78.70
CA GLY A 194 3.28 7.75 -78.30
C GLY A 194 3.48 7.67 -76.79
N VAL A 195 4.72 7.47 -76.37
CA VAL A 195 5.13 7.47 -74.97
C VAL A 195 6.17 8.57 -74.79
N SER A 196 5.89 9.53 -73.93
CA SER A 196 6.86 10.52 -73.47
C SER A 196 7.14 10.28 -72.00
N TRP A 197 8.43 10.27 -71.63
CA TRP A 197 8.85 10.23 -70.24
C TRP A 197 9.26 11.63 -69.80
N GLU A 198 8.60 12.14 -68.77
CA GLU A 198 9.06 13.30 -68.03
C GLU A 198 9.70 12.80 -66.74
N TYR A 199 10.84 13.37 -66.37
CA TYR A 199 11.40 13.18 -65.04
C TYR A 199 11.38 14.52 -64.30
N ALA A 200 10.97 14.47 -63.05
CA ALA A 200 11.03 15.58 -62.12
C ALA A 200 11.96 15.19 -60.97
N VAL A 201 12.89 16.08 -60.62
CA VAL A 201 13.72 15.93 -59.43
C VAL A 201 13.14 16.84 -58.36
N GLN A 202 12.68 16.26 -57.25
CA GLN A 202 12.25 17.01 -56.08
C GLN A 202 13.50 17.54 -55.36
N VAL A 203 13.73 18.84 -55.42
CA VAL A 203 14.77 19.48 -54.60
C VAL A 203 14.19 19.68 -53.20
N GLN A 204 14.76 19.00 -52.21
CA GLN A 204 14.32 19.13 -50.82
C GLN A 204 14.78 20.47 -50.24
N ALA A 205 13.86 21.18 -49.58
CA ALA A 205 14.18 22.34 -48.77
C ALA A 205 14.26 21.93 -47.30
N LEU A 206 15.17 22.54 -46.54
CA LEU A 206 15.18 22.43 -45.09
C LEU A 206 13.95 23.14 -44.53
N THR A 207 13.13 22.43 -43.77
CA THR A 207 11.99 22.99 -43.05
C THR A 207 12.24 22.89 -41.55
N PRO A 208 11.77 23.85 -40.74
CA PRO A 208 11.85 23.74 -39.29
C PRO A 208 11.07 22.51 -38.81
N VAL A 209 11.64 21.80 -37.84
CA VAL A 209 11.01 20.65 -37.18
C VAL A 209 10.70 21.06 -35.76
N GLU A 210 9.48 20.76 -35.30
CA GLU A 210 9.10 20.97 -33.91
C GLU A 210 9.47 19.73 -33.08
N ASP A 211 10.25 19.93 -32.03
CA ASP A 211 10.61 18.90 -31.06
C ASP A 211 10.53 19.44 -29.61
N GLN A 212 10.48 18.55 -28.62
CA GLN A 212 10.35 18.89 -27.21
C GLN A 212 11.51 18.32 -26.40
N GLU A 213 12.19 19.19 -25.64
CA GLU A 213 13.33 18.79 -24.81
C GLU A 213 13.38 19.65 -23.53
N TRP A 214 14.17 19.22 -22.54
CA TRP A 214 14.38 20.03 -21.33
C TRP A 214 15.12 21.33 -21.66
N ARG A 215 14.78 22.41 -20.94
CA ARG A 215 15.35 23.75 -21.16
C ARG A 215 16.88 23.80 -21.16
N ASP A 216 17.54 22.95 -20.38
CA ASP A 216 19.01 22.85 -20.28
C ASP A 216 19.65 22.00 -21.40
N ARG A 217 18.86 21.45 -22.30
CA ARG A 217 19.29 20.57 -23.40
C ARG A 217 18.84 21.04 -24.79
N LEU A 218 18.14 22.18 -24.86
CA LEU A 218 17.76 22.77 -26.14
C LEU A 218 19.01 23.23 -26.91
N PRO A 219 19.09 23.00 -28.23
CA PRO A 219 20.12 23.58 -29.09
C PRO A 219 20.10 25.10 -29.06
N ASP A 220 21.26 25.73 -29.28
CA ASP A 220 21.42 27.19 -29.24
C ASP A 220 20.63 27.92 -30.34
N ASP A 221 20.32 27.23 -31.45
CA ASP A 221 19.58 27.73 -32.61
C ASP A 221 18.08 27.38 -32.58
N ALA A 222 17.58 26.74 -31.51
CA ALA A 222 16.18 26.38 -31.38
C ALA A 222 15.28 27.57 -30.95
N GLU A 223 14.15 27.73 -31.63
CA GLU A 223 13.11 28.70 -31.24
C GLU A 223 12.14 28.09 -30.22
N ILE A 224 12.01 28.71 -29.03
CA ILE A 224 11.13 28.21 -27.96
C ILE A 224 9.68 28.65 -28.21
N VAL A 225 8.86 27.74 -28.73
CA VAL A 225 7.43 27.99 -28.99
C VAL A 225 6.60 28.03 -27.70
N SER A 226 6.87 27.13 -26.75
CA SER A 226 6.16 27.11 -25.46
C SER A 226 6.99 26.46 -24.35
N CYS A 227 6.66 26.77 -23.10
CA CYS A 227 7.28 26.17 -21.93
C CYS A 227 6.20 25.72 -20.95
N ARG A 228 6.33 24.47 -20.48
CA ARG A 228 5.50 23.93 -19.40
C ARG A 228 6.39 23.21 -18.37
N GLN A 229 5.92 23.19 -17.12
CA GLN A 229 6.62 22.48 -16.06
C GLN A 229 6.23 21.01 -16.06
N GLU A 230 7.23 20.12 -16.03
CA GLU A 230 7.04 18.68 -15.97
C GLU A 230 7.97 18.01 -14.96
N LEU A 231 7.57 16.83 -14.49
CA LEU A 231 8.39 16.01 -13.61
C LEU A 231 9.54 15.36 -14.41
N ARG A 232 10.76 15.87 -14.24
CA ARG A 232 11.96 15.38 -14.98
C ARG A 232 12.47 14.02 -14.54
N ARG A 233 12.58 13.80 -13.23
CA ARG A 233 13.03 12.53 -12.67
C ARG A 233 12.50 12.33 -11.27
N THR A 234 12.26 11.08 -10.92
CA THR A 234 12.19 10.63 -9.53
C THR A 234 13.50 9.96 -9.17
N GLN A 235 13.97 10.16 -7.94
CA GLN A 235 15.16 9.48 -7.41
C GLN A 235 14.82 8.80 -6.10
N GLN A 236 15.48 7.66 -5.83
CA GLN A 236 15.25 6.90 -4.60
C GLN A 236 15.92 7.54 -3.38
N ASN A 237 17.07 8.20 -3.60
CA ASN A 237 17.83 8.88 -2.55
C ASN A 237 17.45 10.37 -2.48
N PRO A 238 17.42 10.99 -1.29
CA PRO A 238 17.13 12.41 -1.16
C PRO A 238 18.19 13.27 -1.87
N ALA A 239 17.73 14.33 -2.55
CA ALA A 239 18.63 15.31 -3.16
C ALA A 239 19.33 16.17 -2.07
N PRO A 240 20.52 16.74 -2.33
CA PRO A 240 21.14 17.70 -1.42
C PRO A 240 20.18 18.84 -1.06
N GLY A 241 20.01 19.13 0.24
CA GLY A 241 19.08 20.15 0.75
C GLY A 241 17.63 19.69 0.91
N ALA A 242 17.28 18.44 0.58
CA ALA A 242 15.94 17.91 0.80
C ALA A 242 15.64 17.75 2.30
N ARG A 243 14.42 18.14 2.72
CA ARG A 243 13.92 17.92 4.08
C ARG A 243 13.06 16.66 4.11
N GLU A 244 13.35 15.74 5.03
CA GLU A 244 12.57 14.52 5.21
C GLU A 244 11.15 14.88 5.69
N VAL A 245 10.13 14.50 4.90
CA VAL A 245 8.72 14.64 5.27
C VAL A 245 8.17 13.24 5.46
N CYS A 246 7.97 12.84 6.73
CA CYS A 246 7.36 11.56 7.07
C CYS A 246 5.83 11.68 7.04
N GLY A 247 5.15 10.65 6.51
CA GLY A 247 3.71 10.48 6.71
C GLY A 247 3.37 10.08 8.15
N THR A 248 2.08 9.86 8.43
CA THR A 248 1.62 9.41 9.75
C THR A 248 2.29 8.08 10.12
N PRO A 249 3.00 8.00 11.27
CA PRO A 249 3.59 6.74 11.71
C PRO A 249 2.49 5.72 12.04
N TYR A 250 2.80 4.46 11.79
CA TYR A 250 1.89 3.34 12.05
C TYR A 250 2.66 2.22 12.75
N THR A 251 1.93 1.38 13.48
CA THR A 251 2.49 0.24 14.20
C THR A 251 2.26 -1.04 13.38
N GLU A 252 3.28 -1.87 13.22
CA GLU A 252 3.20 -3.18 12.56
C GLU A 252 3.78 -4.27 13.47
N LYS A 253 3.25 -5.50 13.36
CA LYS A 253 3.84 -6.68 14.02
C LYS A 253 5.28 -6.83 13.48
N HIS A 254 6.31 -6.75 14.32
CA HIS A 254 7.69 -6.68 13.85
C HIS A 254 8.06 -7.84 12.91
N ARG A 255 8.51 -7.50 11.69
CA ARG A 255 8.96 -8.44 10.67
C ARG A 255 10.48 -8.50 10.66
N HIS A 256 11.04 -9.70 10.80
CA HIS A 256 12.45 -9.89 10.49
C HIS A 256 12.63 -9.88 8.97
N TRP A 257 13.31 -8.87 8.44
CA TRP A 257 13.70 -8.83 7.03
C TRP A 257 14.87 -9.80 6.82
N ARG A 258 14.61 -11.06 6.46
CA ARG A 258 15.64 -11.85 5.78
C ARG A 258 15.90 -11.20 4.43
N ARG A 259 17.05 -10.52 4.28
CA ARG A 259 17.57 -10.16 2.96
C ARG A 259 17.75 -11.46 2.17
N ARG A 260 16.82 -11.83 1.30
CA ARG A 260 17.15 -12.71 0.19
C ARG A 260 18.00 -11.87 -0.74
N GLY A 261 19.32 -12.06 -0.69
CA GLY A 261 20.23 -11.55 -1.71
C GLY A 261 19.91 -12.22 -3.03
N GLY A 262 18.95 -11.67 -3.77
CA GLY A 262 18.77 -11.97 -5.18
C GLY A 262 19.82 -11.17 -5.94
N ALA A 263 20.91 -11.83 -6.35
CA ALA A 263 21.76 -11.32 -7.42
C ALA A 263 20.90 -11.31 -8.69
N GLY A 264 20.38 -10.15 -9.05
CA GLY A 264 19.78 -9.93 -10.36
C GLY A 264 20.92 -9.80 -11.36
N LEU A 265 21.05 -10.78 -12.27
CA LEU A 265 21.75 -10.58 -13.53
C LEU A 265 21.06 -9.43 -14.28
N CYS A 266 21.85 -8.43 -14.67
CA CYS A 266 21.50 -7.59 -15.79
C CYS A 266 21.81 -8.37 -17.07
N VAL A 267 20.83 -8.45 -17.98
CA VAL A 267 21.06 -8.67 -19.41
C VAL A 267 20.77 -7.35 -20.09
#